data_AF-R7UZ66-F1
#
_entry.id   AF-R7UZ66-F1
#
_cell.length_a   1.000
_cell.length_b   1.000
_cell.length_c   1.000
_cell.angle_alpha   90.00
_cell.angle_beta   90.00
_cell.angle_gamma   90.00
#
_symmetry.space_group_name_H-M   'P 1'
#
loop_
_entity.id
_entity.type
_entity.pdbx_description
1 polymer ?
#
loop_
_entity_poly.entity_id
_entity_poly.type
_entity_poly.pdbx_seq_one_letter_code
_entity_poly.pdbx_strand_id
1 'polypeptide(L)' 'IIVCLAFGIPKPQILWLKDSIPVDLTDPRLTLLESGSLQIREIKKSDEGQYECVAINELGSAHSHPGKLYVKG' A
#
# COMPACT_ATOMS: atom_id res chain seq x y z
N ILE A 1 -8.70 5.74 -0.11
CA ILE A 1 -7.52 5.51 0.74
C ILE A 1 -7.54 4.07 1.18
N ILE A 2 -6.43 3.35 1.06
CA ILE A 2 -6.26 2.00 1.61
C ILE A 2 -5.42 2.14 2.87
N VAL A 3 -6.01 1.78 4.01
CA VAL A 3 -5.41 2.02 5.32
C VAL A 3 -4.33 0.98 5.60
N CYS A 4 -3.17 1.45 6.01
CA CYS A 4 -2.15 0.64 6.67
C CYS A 4 -1.58 1.42 7.85
N LEU A 5 -1.46 0.73 8.98
CA LEU A 5 -0.86 1.22 10.21
C LEU A 5 0.07 0.12 10.73
N ALA A 6 1.36 0.41 10.80
CA ALA A 6 2.36 -0.53 11.30
C ALA A 6 3.31 0.18 12.27
N PHE A 7 3.72 -0.55 13.30
CA PHE A 7 4.60 -0.06 14.36
C PHE A 7 5.73 -1.07 14.56
N GLY A 8 6.90 -0.56 14.94
CA GLY A 8 8.08 -1.39 15.19
C GLY A 8 9.24 -0.53 15.67
N ILE A 9 10.23 -1.17 16.30
CA ILE A 9 11.48 -0.55 16.70
C ILE A 9 12.62 -1.40 16.12
N PRO A 10 13.44 -0.86 15.20
CA PRO A 10 13.34 0.48 14.60
C PRO A 10 12.05 0.71 13.79
N LYS A 11 11.67 1.98 13.60
CA LYS A 11 10.46 2.37 12.87
C LYS A 11 10.48 1.74 11.46
N PRO A 12 9.44 0.98 11.06
CA PRO A 12 9.43 0.36 9.75
C PRO A 12 9.15 1.36 8.63
N GLN A 13 9.73 1.10 7.48
CA GLN A 13 9.32 1.66 6.20
C GLN A 13 8.15 0.85 5.63
N ILE A 14 7.29 1.50 4.85
CA ILE A 14 6.10 0.88 4.27
C ILE A 14 6.27 0.76 2.76
N LEU A 15 6.03 -0.45 2.27
CA LEU A 15 5.91 -0.78 0.85
C LEU A 15 4.48 -1.25 0.60
N TRP A 16 3.90 -0.84 -0.53
CA TRP A 16 2.63 -1.37 -1.01
C TRP A 16 2.85 -2.28 -2.21
N LEU A 17 2.16 -3.42 -2.20
CA LEU A 17 2.05 -4.32 -3.34
C LEU A 17 0.63 -4.25 -3.90
N LYS A 18 0.52 -4.26 -5.23
CA LYS A 18 -0.71 -4.52 -5.97
C LYS A 18 -0.50 -5.79 -6.79
N ASP A 19 -1.31 -6.81 -6.55
CA ASP A 19 -1.20 -8.12 -7.19
C ASP A 19 0.23 -8.69 -7.11
N SER A 20 0.83 -8.57 -5.91
CA SER A 20 2.20 -8.97 -5.58
C SER A 20 3.32 -8.17 -6.27
N ILE A 21 2.98 -7.09 -6.98
CA ILE A 21 3.95 -6.20 -7.64
C ILE A 21 4.02 -4.87 -6.88
N PRO A 22 5.22 -4.32 -6.61
CA PRO A 22 5.34 -3.00 -5.98
C PRO A 22 4.51 -1.93 -6.69
N VAL A 23 3.77 -1.15 -5.91
CA VAL A 23 3.03 0.00 -6.42
C VAL A 23 4.02 1.05 -6.93
N ASP A 24 3.81 1.49 -8.17
CA ASP A 24 4.61 2.54 -8.78
C ASP A 24 4.19 3.92 -8.27
N LEU A 25 4.90 4.41 -7.26
CA LEU A 25 4.68 5.74 -6.68
C LEU A 25 5.13 6.90 -7.60
N THR A 26 5.61 6.62 -8.82
CA THR A 26 5.81 7.69 -9.83
C THR A 26 4.50 8.12 -10.49
N ASP A 27 3.42 7.33 -10.36
CA ASP A 27 2.07 7.77 -10.75
C ASP A 27 1.60 8.90 -9.82
N PRO A 28 1.36 10.13 -10.33
CA PRO A 28 1.00 11.28 -9.51
C PRO A 28 -0.36 11.15 -8.80
N ARG A 29 -1.19 10.17 -9.19
CA ARG A 29 -2.44 9.85 -8.50
C ARG A 29 -2.20 9.08 -7.21
N LEU A 30 -1.06 8.42 -7.09
CA LEU A 30 -0.69 7.57 -5.97
C LEU A 30 0.18 8.35 -4.99
N THR A 31 -0.15 8.27 -3.71
CA THR A 31 0.61 8.95 -2.66
C THR A 31 0.70 8.05 -1.44
N LEU A 32 1.93 7.81 -0.97
CA LEU A 32 2.16 7.18 0.33
C LEU A 32 2.05 8.26 1.41
N LEU A 33 1.06 8.13 2.28
CA LEU A 33 0.87 9.06 3.40
C LEU A 33 1.86 8.76 4.52
N GLU A 34 2.13 9.74 5.39
CA GLU A 34 3.02 9.56 6.56
C GLU A 34 2.57 8.44 7.52
N SER A 35 1.27 8.12 7.52
CA SER A 35 0.71 6.99 8.26
C SER A 35 1.10 5.62 7.71
N GLY A 36 1.64 5.55 6.49
CA GLY A 36 1.84 4.32 5.72
C GLY A 36 0.67 3.95 4.80
N SER A 37 -0.44 4.68 4.89
CA SER A 37 -1.62 4.40 4.06
C SER A 37 -1.41 4.86 2.61
N LEU A 38 -1.97 4.10 1.65
CA LEU A 38 -1.93 4.45 0.23
C LEU A 38 -3.15 5.28 -0.15
N GLN A 39 -2.92 6.50 -0.64
CA GLN A 39 -3.95 7.32 -1.28
C GLN A 39 -3.90 7.10 -2.80
N ILE A 40 -5.06 6.86 -3.39
CA ILE A 40 -5.29 6.80 -4.84
C ILE A 40 -6.29 7.89 -5.18
N ARG A 41 -5.89 8.87 -5.99
CA ARG A 41 -6.76 9.92 -6.54
C ARG A 41 -7.26 9.51 -7.92
N GLU A 42 -8.41 10.03 -8.33
CA GLU A 42 -9.00 9.74 -9.66
C GLU A 42 -9.00 8.24 -9.96
N ILE A 43 -9.72 7.47 -9.13
CA ILE A 43 -9.73 6.01 -9.20
C ILE A 43 -10.26 5.53 -10.57
N LYS A 44 -9.55 4.60 -11.18
CA LYS A 44 -9.85 4.02 -12.50
C LYS A 44 -10.08 2.52 -12.35
N LYS A 45 -10.76 1.92 -13.34
CA LYS A 45 -10.91 0.46 -13.41
C LYS A 45 -9.58 -0.29 -13.38
N SER A 46 -8.53 0.29 -13.93
CA SER A 46 -7.16 -0.25 -13.87
C SER A 46 -6.58 -0.30 -12.47
N ASP A 47 -7.15 0.40 -11.48
CA ASP A 47 -6.69 0.37 -10.09
C ASP A 47 -7.30 -0.81 -9.32
N GLU A 48 -8.25 -1.58 -9.87
CA GLU A 48 -8.71 -2.83 -9.25
C GLU A 48 -7.55 -3.82 -9.08
N GLY A 49 -7.55 -4.57 -7.98
CA GLY A 49 -6.48 -5.51 -7.64
C GLY A 49 -6.47 -5.90 -6.16
N GLN A 50 -5.59 -6.83 -5.79
CA GLN A 50 -5.30 -7.16 -4.40
C GLN A 50 -4.16 -6.30 -3.89
N TYR A 51 -4.38 -5.57 -2.81
CA TYR A 51 -3.41 -4.69 -2.20
C TYR A 51 -2.92 -5.27 -0.88
N GLU A 52 -1.60 -5.30 -0.71
CA GLU A 52 -0.94 -5.75 0.51
C GLU A 52 0.02 -4.67 1.01
N CYS A 53 -0.02 -4.39 2.31
CA CYS A 53 0.94 -3.52 2.97
C CYS A 53 2.07 -4.36 3.57
N VAL A 54 3.31 -3.97 3.30
CA VAL A 54 4.51 -4.61 3.82
C VAL A 54 5.29 -3.61 4.66
N ALA A 55 5.45 -3.91 5.95
CA ALA A 55 6.26 -3.13 6.88
C ALA A 55 7.64 -3.76 7.02
N ILE A 56 8.71 -2.99 6.81
CA ILE A 56 10.09 -3.49 6.76
C ILE A 56 10.98 -2.64 7.66
N ASN A 57 11.78 -3.29 8.52
CA ASN A 57 12.90 -2.67 9.21
C ASN A 57 14.12 -3.59 9.19
N GLU A 58 15.21 -3.19 9.84
CA GLU A 58 16.46 -3.98 9.88
C GLU A 58 16.32 -5.34 10.60
N LEU A 59 15.24 -5.57 11.33
CA LEU A 59 14.97 -6.82 12.03
C LEU A 59 14.10 -7.79 11.22
N GLY A 60 13.45 -7.32 10.13
CA GLY A 60 12.66 -8.16 9.26
C GLY A 60 11.48 -7.44 8.61
N SER A 61 10.49 -8.22 8.16
CA SER A 61 9.28 -7.71 7.52
C SER A 61 8.02 -8.35 8.10
N ALA A 62 6.92 -7.60 8.02
CA ALA A 62 5.57 -8.06 8.35
C ALA A 62 4.61 -7.69 7.20
N HIS A 63 3.72 -8.61 6.86
CA HIS A 63 2.76 -8.47 5.77
C HIS A 63 1.34 -8.38 6.35
N SER A 64 0.53 -7.46 5.81
CA SER A 64 -0.91 -7.45 6.09
C SER A 64 -1.60 -8.61 5.36
N HIS A 65 -2.85 -8.92 5.73
CA HIS A 65 -3.67 -9.71 4.82
C HIS A 65 -3.98 -8.90 3.55
N PRO A 66 -4.00 -9.52 2.36
CA PRO A 66 -4.37 -8.82 1.13
C PRO A 66 -5.83 -8.33 1.17
N GLY A 67 -6.04 -7.05 0.87
CA GLY A 67 -7.35 -6.44 0.69
C GLY A 67 -7.67 -6.25 -0.79
N LYS A 68 -8.87 -6.63 -1.23
CA LYS A 68 -9.26 -6.48 -2.64
C LYS A 68 -10.00 -5.17 -2.89
N LEU A 69 -9.48 -4.37 -3.82
CA LEU A 69 -10.10 -3.13 -4.28
C LEU A 69 -10.98 -3.42 -5.50
N TYR A 70 -12.25 -3.03 -5.41
CA TYR A 70 -13.21 -3.04 -6.50
C TYR A 70 -13.66 -1.62 -6.81
N VAL A 71 -13.72 -1.27 -8.09
CA VAL A 71 -14.10 0.06 -8.57
C VAL A 71 -15.46 -0.07 -9.24
N LYS A 72 -16.50 0.53 -8.66
CA LYS A 72 -17.80 0.59 -9.33
C LYS A 72 -17.69 1.55 -10.52
N GLY A 73 -18.16 1.08 -11.68
CA GLY A 73 -18.30 1.90 -12.89
C GLY A 73 -19.49 2.83 -12.80
#